data_AF-A0A1J9QKT7-F1
#
_entry.id   AF-A0A1J9QKT7-F1
#
_cell.length_a   1.000
_cell.length_b   1.000
_cell.length_c   1.000
_cell.angle_alpha   90.00
_cell.angle_beta   90.00
_cell.angle_gamma   90.00
#
_symmetry.space_group_name_H-M   'P 1'
#
loop_
_entity.id
_entity.type
_entity.pdbx_description
1 polymer ?
#
loop_
_entity_poly.entity_id
_entity_poly.type
_entity_poly.pdbx_seq_one_letter_code
_entity_poly.pdbx_strand_id
1 'polypeptide(L)'
;MRFIHRLLALLIALAHAFSSAAEETFTPQAAAPSLLRGVNLGGWLVLEPFLTPELFKGTSAVDQWTFDSQAGSEEALRQHWETYCTENDIKKLASYGVNALRIGIGFWAYDNAGTPYKSGADTYLDKAIQWAKNAGLVVVVELHGAPGSQNGDASSGHVGSVEWQTSNGNLERTTKVLTTIAQKYATKGLANTVVAIELVNEPTNNPPNTLTITKNWTETAYDAVRNAAGNKDLRIAMHDQWTTPKSWLDVHKVLNGKNPNSFVLDVHQYQIFTNEDRSLDQPGHIQKVCTFASEQLAFAKSNGLPIHIGEFSGNTFICVNPDGTTFADAAGTGKACKVDGCQCETDGGIKVDEWSEALTQQVRRYVEAQLYMYEKYAGGWFFWNFKGPGSWGFIEGVEKGFIPHPVTDRRYPNPCP
;
A
#
# COMPACT_ATOMS: atom_id res chain seq x y z
N MET A 1 -74.31 -9.58 43.84
CA MET A 1 -74.56 -10.68 42.88
C MET A 1 -73.93 -10.30 41.54
N ARG A 2 -72.85 -11.01 41.17
CA ARG A 2 -72.06 -10.97 39.92
C ARG A 2 -71.21 -9.72 39.65
N PHE A 3 -69.94 -9.99 39.26
CA PHE A 3 -68.85 -9.09 38.85
C PHE A 3 -67.90 -8.54 39.93
N ILE A 4 -67.35 -9.45 40.75
CA ILE A 4 -65.99 -9.35 41.29
C ILE A 4 -65.25 -10.54 40.69
N HIS A 5 -64.36 -10.33 39.71
CA HIS A 5 -63.31 -11.23 39.18
C HIS A 5 -62.82 -10.61 37.86
N ARG A 6 -61.98 -9.56 37.93
CA ARG A 6 -61.09 -9.04 36.85
C ARG A 6 -60.51 -7.69 37.30
N LEU A 7 -59.69 -7.70 38.34
CA LEU A 7 -58.90 -6.52 38.75
C LEU A 7 -57.71 -6.93 39.63
N LEU A 8 -57.05 -8.03 39.25
CA LEU A 8 -55.80 -8.50 39.88
C LEU A 8 -54.86 -9.05 38.80
N ALA A 9 -54.57 -8.25 37.78
CA ALA A 9 -53.56 -8.57 36.75
C ALA A 9 -53.00 -7.28 36.11
N LEU A 10 -52.92 -6.19 36.87
CA LEU A 10 -52.45 -4.90 36.36
C LEU A 10 -51.64 -4.17 37.43
N LEU A 11 -50.64 -4.83 38.04
CA LEU A 11 -49.71 -4.20 38.99
C LEU A 11 -48.38 -4.97 39.15
N ILE A 12 -47.95 -5.71 38.13
CA ILE A 12 -46.60 -6.29 38.04
C ILE A 12 -46.12 -6.17 36.59
N ALA A 13 -45.77 -4.97 36.15
CA ALA A 13 -45.02 -4.75 34.90
C ALA A 13 -44.41 -3.33 34.84
N LEU A 14 -43.96 -2.78 35.96
CA LEU A 14 -43.22 -1.52 36.02
C LEU A 14 -42.00 -1.70 36.91
N ALA A 15 -41.10 -2.57 36.49
CA ALA A 15 -39.72 -2.58 36.94
C ALA A 15 -38.88 -3.19 35.81
N HIS A 16 -37.83 -2.46 35.41
CA HIS A 16 -36.78 -2.85 34.45
C HIS A 16 -37.07 -2.61 32.97
N ALA A 17 -37.09 -1.34 32.59
CA ALA A 17 -36.62 -0.91 31.28
C ALA A 17 -35.48 0.11 31.47
N PHE A 18 -34.43 -0.30 32.18
CA PHE A 18 -33.10 0.18 31.84
C PHE A 18 -32.62 -0.72 30.72
N SER A 19 -32.65 -0.21 29.49
CA SER A 19 -31.90 -0.80 28.40
C SER A 19 -30.42 -0.67 28.80
N SER A 20 -29.85 -1.71 29.38
CA SER A 20 -28.40 -1.87 29.33
C SER A 20 -28.07 -1.88 27.85
N ALA A 21 -27.35 -0.86 27.36
CA ALA A 21 -26.61 -1.02 26.13
C ALA A 21 -25.88 -2.35 26.26
N ALA A 22 -26.24 -3.33 25.45
CA ALA A 22 -25.48 -4.56 25.38
C ALA A 22 -24.06 -4.10 25.02
N GLU A 23 -23.12 -4.30 25.95
CA GLU A 23 -21.71 -4.30 25.60
C GLU A 23 -21.61 -5.24 24.40
N GLU A 24 -21.30 -4.70 23.22
CA GLU A 24 -20.88 -5.51 22.10
C GLU A 24 -19.74 -6.36 22.63
N THR A 25 -20.01 -7.65 22.83
CA THR A 25 -19.03 -8.62 23.25
C THR A 25 -17.93 -8.57 22.21
N PHE A 26 -16.79 -7.98 22.59
CA PHE A 26 -15.60 -7.88 21.77
C PHE A 26 -15.15 -9.30 21.46
N THR A 27 -15.57 -9.83 20.31
CA THR A 27 -14.98 -11.04 19.76
C THR A 27 -13.49 -10.77 19.62
N PRO A 28 -12.60 -11.61 20.19
CA PRO A 28 -11.18 -11.46 19.99
C PRO A 28 -10.92 -11.36 18.49
N GLN A 29 -10.40 -10.22 18.04
CA GLN A 29 -10.04 -10.01 16.65
C GLN A 29 -9.16 -11.18 16.22
N ALA A 30 -9.57 -11.85 15.14
CA ALA A 30 -8.91 -13.03 14.62
C ALA A 30 -7.41 -12.76 14.42
N ALA A 31 -6.59 -13.83 14.53
CA ALA A 31 -5.17 -13.75 14.18
C ALA A 31 -5.00 -13.12 12.78
N ALA A 32 -3.87 -12.44 12.56
CA ALA A 32 -3.57 -11.81 11.28
C ALA A 32 -3.82 -12.80 10.11
N PRO A 33 -4.42 -12.35 8.99
CA PRO A 33 -4.74 -13.24 7.89
C PRO A 33 -3.47 -13.88 7.31
N SER A 34 -3.57 -15.12 6.84
CA SER A 34 -2.44 -15.84 6.25
C SER A 34 -1.93 -15.24 4.94
N LEU A 35 -2.79 -14.51 4.23
CA LEU A 35 -2.47 -13.74 3.03
C LEU A 35 -2.95 -12.30 3.21
N LEU A 36 -2.06 -11.34 3.00
CA LEU A 36 -2.39 -9.92 2.93
C LEU A 36 -2.96 -9.62 1.55
N ARG A 37 -4.21 -9.19 1.48
CA ARG A 37 -4.88 -8.73 0.26
C ARG A 37 -5.22 -7.27 0.48
N GLY A 38 -4.26 -6.42 0.15
CA GLY A 38 -4.25 -5.05 0.60
C GLY A 38 -4.26 -4.01 -0.51
N VAL A 39 -4.40 -2.76 -0.09
CA VAL A 39 -4.18 -1.59 -0.94
C VAL A 39 -3.27 -0.60 -0.22
N ASN A 40 -2.53 0.20 -0.99
CA ASN A 40 -1.82 1.34 -0.46
C ASN A 40 -2.77 2.53 -0.25
N LEU A 41 -2.45 3.39 0.73
CA LEU A 41 -3.11 4.69 0.94
C LEU A 41 -2.20 5.86 0.49
N GLY A 42 -1.60 5.72 -0.69
CA GLY A 42 -0.68 6.67 -1.31
C GLY A 42 -1.32 8.00 -1.68
N GLY A 43 -0.49 9.05 -1.80
CA GLY A 43 -0.94 10.43 -1.99
C GLY A 43 -1.64 11.08 -0.78
N TRP A 44 -1.78 10.38 0.36
CA TRP A 44 -2.48 10.90 1.53
C TRP A 44 -1.55 11.59 2.53
N LEU A 45 -0.74 10.83 3.27
CA LEU A 45 0.16 11.36 4.30
C LEU A 45 1.53 11.78 3.75
N VAL A 46 1.80 11.37 2.51
CA VAL A 46 2.91 11.83 1.66
C VAL A 46 2.29 12.23 0.33
N LEU A 47 2.52 13.46 -0.10
CA LEU A 47 1.97 13.98 -1.34
C LEU A 47 2.76 13.49 -2.56
N GLU A 48 2.02 13.07 -3.59
CA GLU A 48 2.57 12.67 -4.87
C GLU A 48 1.81 13.41 -5.98
N PRO A 49 2.50 14.25 -6.79
CA PRO A 49 1.82 15.13 -7.74
C PRO A 49 0.92 14.41 -8.74
N PHE A 50 1.25 13.19 -9.14
CA PHE A 50 0.44 12.44 -10.11
C PHE A 50 -0.84 11.85 -9.49
N LEU A 51 -0.87 11.58 -8.18
CA LEU A 51 -2.05 11.12 -7.46
C LEU A 51 -2.95 12.29 -7.03
N THR A 52 -2.34 13.41 -6.62
CA THR A 52 -3.05 14.57 -6.09
C THR A 52 -2.75 15.85 -6.87
N PRO A 53 -2.93 15.88 -8.21
CA PRO A 53 -2.49 17.01 -9.04
C PRO A 53 -3.17 18.34 -8.67
N GLU A 54 -4.38 18.30 -8.13
CA GLU A 54 -5.11 19.52 -7.72
C GLU A 54 -4.42 20.29 -6.59
N LEU A 55 -3.66 19.63 -5.69
CA LEU A 55 -2.87 20.34 -4.67
C LEU A 55 -1.72 21.14 -5.28
N PHE A 56 -1.14 20.65 -6.37
CA PHE A 56 0.03 21.24 -7.02
C PHE A 56 -0.35 22.28 -8.08
N LYS A 57 -1.63 22.32 -8.48
CA LYS A 57 -2.15 23.21 -9.51
C LYS A 57 -1.95 24.69 -9.15
N GLY A 58 -1.36 25.44 -10.08
CA GLY A 58 -1.08 26.87 -9.88
C GLY A 58 0.11 27.14 -8.96
N THR A 59 0.82 26.09 -8.52
CA THR A 59 2.06 26.20 -7.76
C THR A 59 3.26 25.80 -8.63
N SER A 60 4.48 26.11 -8.17
CA SER A 60 5.72 25.59 -8.76
C SER A 60 6.28 24.39 -7.98
N ALA A 61 5.52 23.81 -7.05
CA ALA A 61 5.96 22.65 -6.31
C ALA A 61 6.01 21.41 -7.22
N VAL A 62 7.02 20.59 -6.99
CA VAL A 62 7.23 19.32 -7.69
C VAL A 62 7.22 18.12 -6.73
N ASP A 63 7.17 18.39 -5.43
CA ASP A 63 7.23 17.43 -4.34
C ASP A 63 6.68 18.03 -3.03
N GLN A 64 6.62 17.23 -1.97
CA GLN A 64 6.20 17.68 -0.65
C GLN A 64 7.11 18.80 -0.09
N TRP A 65 8.42 18.71 -0.29
CA TRP A 65 9.39 19.69 0.23
C TRP A 65 9.11 21.10 -0.29
N THR A 66 8.95 21.24 -1.60
CA THR A 66 8.66 22.49 -2.28
C THR A 66 7.22 22.94 -2.07
N PHE A 67 6.28 22.02 -1.86
CA PHE A 67 4.90 22.34 -1.47
C PHE A 67 4.85 22.96 -0.06
N ASP A 68 5.48 22.33 0.92
CA ASP A 68 5.46 22.77 2.32
C ASP A 68 6.21 24.09 2.55
N SER A 69 7.10 24.44 1.63
CA SER A 69 7.80 25.74 1.60
C SER A 69 6.89 26.92 1.22
N GLN A 70 5.69 26.66 0.69
CA GLN A 70 4.78 27.70 0.23
C GLN A 70 3.90 28.23 1.36
N ALA A 71 3.43 29.47 1.20
CA ALA A 71 2.44 30.03 2.10
C ALA A 71 1.10 29.29 1.98
N GLY A 72 0.45 29.00 3.10
CA GLY A 72 -0.85 28.31 3.14
C GLY A 72 -0.78 26.78 3.02
N SER A 73 0.41 26.20 2.87
CA SER A 73 0.61 24.75 2.76
C SER A 73 0.07 23.98 3.97
N GLU A 74 0.21 24.51 5.18
CA GLU A 74 -0.28 23.87 6.40
C GLU A 74 -1.81 23.69 6.42
N GLU A 75 -2.56 24.72 6.06
CA GLU A 75 -4.02 24.62 5.98
C GLU A 75 -4.47 23.72 4.83
N ALA A 76 -3.79 23.80 3.67
CA ALA A 76 -4.06 22.91 2.54
C ALA A 76 -3.82 21.44 2.90
N LEU A 77 -2.71 21.12 3.61
CA LEU A 77 -2.43 19.78 4.11
C LEU A 77 -3.48 19.32 5.11
N ARG A 78 -3.87 20.16 6.06
CA ARG A 78 -4.91 19.81 7.03
C ARG A 78 -6.23 19.45 6.35
N GLN A 79 -6.64 20.23 5.35
CA GLN A 79 -7.84 19.95 4.55
C GLN A 79 -7.70 18.65 3.75
N HIS A 80 -6.55 18.45 3.11
CA HIS A 80 -6.25 17.23 2.37
C HIS A 80 -6.29 15.99 3.26
N TRP A 81 -5.59 16.01 4.39
CA TRP A 81 -5.53 14.89 5.32
C TRP A 81 -6.91 14.53 5.88
N GLU A 82 -7.79 15.51 6.12
CA GLU A 82 -9.15 15.27 6.64
C GLU A 82 -10.11 14.71 5.58
N THR A 83 -9.87 14.95 4.29
CA THR A 83 -10.88 14.69 3.25
C THR A 83 -10.48 13.66 2.19
N TYR A 84 -9.18 13.43 1.98
CA TYR A 84 -8.69 12.58 0.89
C TYR A 84 -8.93 11.08 1.15
N CYS A 85 -8.62 10.62 2.37
CA CYS A 85 -8.95 9.28 2.85
C CYS A 85 -9.78 9.39 4.13
N THR A 86 -10.92 8.70 4.15
CA THR A 86 -11.89 8.75 5.24
C THR A 86 -12.23 7.36 5.75
N GLU A 87 -12.90 7.26 6.89
CA GLU A 87 -13.42 5.99 7.40
C GLU A 87 -14.32 5.27 6.38
N ASN A 88 -15.06 6.03 5.57
CA ASN A 88 -15.94 5.48 4.54
C ASN A 88 -15.13 4.79 3.42
N ASP A 89 -13.98 5.34 3.05
CA ASP A 89 -13.08 4.71 2.08
C ASP A 89 -12.58 3.36 2.62
N ILE A 90 -12.18 3.31 3.89
CA ILE A 90 -11.72 2.08 4.54
C ILE A 90 -12.84 1.03 4.66
N LYS A 91 -14.05 1.43 5.05
CA LYS A 91 -15.23 0.54 5.07
C LYS A 91 -15.56 -0.01 3.68
N LYS A 92 -15.44 0.83 2.66
CA LYS A 92 -15.66 0.45 1.26
C LYS A 92 -14.61 -0.57 0.79
N LEU A 93 -13.33 -0.34 1.06
CA LEU A 93 -12.26 -1.29 0.79
C LEU A 93 -12.50 -2.64 1.48
N ALA A 94 -12.85 -2.63 2.76
CA ALA A 94 -13.20 -3.85 3.50
C ALA A 94 -14.38 -4.59 2.85
N SER A 95 -15.41 -3.86 2.39
CA SER A 95 -16.56 -4.45 1.69
C SER A 95 -16.19 -5.13 0.37
N TYR A 96 -15.07 -4.74 -0.26
CA TYR A 96 -14.54 -5.38 -1.45
C TYR A 96 -13.75 -6.66 -1.17
N GLY A 97 -13.53 -7.00 0.09
CA GLY A 97 -12.76 -8.17 0.53
C GLY A 97 -11.27 -7.87 0.77
N VAL A 98 -10.87 -6.59 0.73
CA VAL A 98 -9.55 -6.15 1.22
C VAL A 98 -9.46 -6.51 2.71
N ASN A 99 -8.32 -7.03 3.14
CA ASN A 99 -8.07 -7.39 4.54
C ASN A 99 -6.88 -6.66 5.17
N ALA A 100 -6.11 -5.90 4.39
CA ALA A 100 -4.92 -5.19 4.84
C ALA A 100 -4.79 -3.80 4.20
N LEU A 101 -4.15 -2.85 4.89
CA LEU A 101 -3.80 -1.53 4.37
C LEU A 101 -2.29 -1.32 4.52
N ARG A 102 -1.61 -0.81 3.50
CA ARG A 102 -0.23 -0.30 3.59
C ARG A 102 -0.30 1.23 3.61
N ILE A 103 0.22 1.84 4.68
CA ILE A 103 0.07 3.28 4.94
C ILE A 103 1.47 3.89 5.09
N GLY A 104 1.90 4.56 4.03
CA GLY A 104 3.13 5.32 4.00
C GLY A 104 3.04 6.62 4.80
N ILE A 105 4.07 6.94 5.55
CA ILE A 105 4.23 8.20 6.27
C ILE A 105 5.64 8.74 6.11
N GLY A 106 5.80 10.05 5.90
CA GLY A 106 7.11 10.68 5.81
C GLY A 106 7.74 10.94 7.17
N PHE A 107 9.08 10.93 7.25
CA PHE A 107 9.81 11.13 8.50
C PHE A 107 9.46 12.45 9.22
N TRP A 108 9.08 13.47 8.44
CA TRP A 108 8.72 14.80 8.92
C TRP A 108 7.47 14.84 9.81
N ALA A 109 6.68 13.77 9.83
CA ALA A 109 5.61 13.60 10.81
C ALA A 109 6.15 13.50 12.25
N TYR A 110 7.42 13.12 12.43
CA TYR A 110 8.06 12.88 13.74
C TYR A 110 9.33 13.70 13.96
N ASP A 111 10.10 13.98 12.90
CA ASP A 111 11.32 14.79 12.95
C ASP A 111 11.43 15.64 11.68
N ASN A 112 10.96 16.89 11.71
CA ASN A 112 11.10 17.84 10.59
C ASN A 112 12.18 18.90 10.85
N ALA A 113 13.06 18.70 11.84
CA ALA A 113 14.06 19.71 12.19
C ALA A 113 14.99 20.02 10.99
N GLY A 114 15.12 21.31 10.66
CA GLY A 114 15.93 21.79 9.54
C GLY A 114 15.30 21.60 8.16
N THR A 115 13.99 21.38 8.08
CA THR A 115 13.26 21.17 6.82
C THR A 115 12.05 22.10 6.72
N PRO A 116 11.49 22.36 5.52
CA PRO A 116 10.27 23.14 5.37
C PRO A 116 8.99 22.36 5.72
N TYR A 117 9.10 21.03 5.88
CA TYR A 117 7.97 20.12 6.03
C TYR A 117 7.04 20.49 7.19
N LYS A 118 5.75 20.22 7.04
CA LYS A 118 4.75 20.37 8.11
C LYS A 118 4.53 19.05 8.85
N SER A 119 4.35 19.14 10.15
CA SER A 119 3.99 18.00 11.01
C SER A 119 2.46 17.88 11.14
N GLY A 120 1.99 16.76 11.70
CA GLY A 120 0.57 16.52 11.99
C GLY A 120 -0.07 15.36 11.23
N ALA A 121 0.60 14.85 10.19
CA ALA A 121 0.14 13.67 9.45
C ALA A 121 -0.02 12.41 10.34
N ASP A 122 0.76 12.30 11.43
CA ASP A 122 0.69 11.18 12.37
C ASP A 122 -0.67 11.10 13.09
N THR A 123 -1.36 12.23 13.30
CA THR A 123 -2.72 12.26 13.85
C THR A 123 -3.72 11.56 12.93
N TYR A 124 -3.50 11.60 11.62
CA TYR A 124 -4.36 10.93 10.63
C TYR A 124 -3.98 9.47 10.47
N LEU A 125 -2.72 9.10 10.67
CA LEU A 125 -2.32 7.70 10.83
C LEU A 125 -2.97 7.06 12.07
N ASP A 126 -3.03 7.78 13.20
CA ASP A 126 -3.75 7.35 14.41
C ASP A 126 -5.24 7.05 14.09
N LYS A 127 -5.92 7.97 13.36
CA LYS A 127 -7.29 7.77 12.88
C LYS A 127 -7.41 6.54 11.97
N ALA A 128 -6.53 6.40 10.97
CA ALA A 128 -6.56 5.32 10.00
C ALA A 128 -6.41 3.94 10.65
N ILE A 129 -5.52 3.80 11.62
CA ILE A 129 -5.32 2.55 12.37
C ILE A 129 -6.58 2.22 13.17
N GLN A 130 -7.23 3.22 13.78
CA GLN A 130 -8.49 3.00 14.49
C GLN A 130 -9.62 2.59 13.54
N TRP A 131 -9.73 3.23 12.37
CA TRP A 131 -10.70 2.85 11.33
C TRP A 131 -10.45 1.44 10.80
N ALA A 132 -9.20 1.07 10.55
CA ALA A 132 -8.81 -0.27 10.14
C ALA A 132 -9.20 -1.31 11.20
N LYS A 133 -8.91 -1.03 12.48
CA LYS A 133 -9.32 -1.87 13.61
C LYS A 133 -10.84 -2.07 13.65
N ASN A 134 -11.61 -0.99 13.53
CA ASN A 134 -13.08 -1.05 13.51
C ASN A 134 -13.62 -1.85 12.32
N ALA A 135 -12.96 -1.79 11.18
CA ALA A 135 -13.32 -2.53 9.96
C ALA A 135 -12.76 -3.97 9.94
N GLY A 136 -12.04 -4.41 10.97
CA GLY A 136 -11.43 -5.74 11.02
C GLY A 136 -10.22 -5.92 10.09
N LEU A 137 -9.64 -4.83 9.60
CA LEU A 137 -8.45 -4.83 8.73
C LEU A 137 -7.16 -4.79 9.55
N VAL A 138 -6.08 -5.31 8.96
CA VAL A 138 -4.72 -5.13 9.47
C VAL A 138 -3.97 -4.03 8.72
N VAL A 139 -2.89 -3.53 9.31
CA VAL A 139 -2.12 -2.38 8.82
C VAL A 139 -0.63 -2.73 8.79
N VAL A 140 0.00 -2.37 7.68
CA VAL A 140 1.45 -2.22 7.52
C VAL A 140 1.74 -0.72 7.54
N VAL A 141 2.47 -0.25 8.57
CA VAL A 141 2.93 1.15 8.64
C VAL A 141 4.30 1.23 7.99
N GLU A 142 4.51 2.20 7.12
CA GLU A 142 5.68 2.21 6.25
C GLU A 142 6.32 3.61 6.21
N LEU A 143 7.64 3.68 6.34
CA LEU A 143 8.36 4.95 6.28
C LEU A 143 8.65 5.32 4.82
N HIS A 144 7.78 6.16 4.25
CA HIS A 144 7.76 6.40 2.81
C HIS A 144 8.80 7.41 2.32
N GLY A 145 9.17 8.35 3.19
CA GLY A 145 10.25 9.29 2.96
C GLY A 145 11.21 9.31 4.14
N ALA A 146 12.50 9.10 3.88
CA ALA A 146 13.55 9.17 4.89
C ALA A 146 14.28 10.53 4.86
N PRO A 147 14.93 10.96 5.97
CA PRO A 147 15.81 12.12 5.98
C PRO A 147 16.84 12.08 4.85
N GLY A 148 16.95 13.18 4.10
CA GLY A 148 17.87 13.30 2.97
C GLY A 148 17.39 12.65 1.66
N SER A 149 16.20 12.06 1.63
CA SER A 149 15.66 11.25 0.52
C SER A 149 16.50 10.00 0.22
N GLN A 150 15.83 8.86 0.21
CA GLN A 150 16.42 7.58 -0.12
C GLN A 150 16.40 7.26 -1.62
N ASN A 151 15.71 8.03 -2.46
CA ASN A 151 15.61 7.76 -3.89
C ASN A 151 15.67 8.99 -4.81
N GLY A 152 15.44 10.19 -4.28
CA GLY A 152 15.45 11.44 -5.05
C GLY A 152 14.18 11.65 -5.86
N ASP A 153 13.13 10.87 -5.58
CA ASP A 153 11.82 10.97 -6.24
C ASP A 153 10.84 11.77 -5.40
N ALA A 154 9.79 12.30 -6.05
CA ALA A 154 8.73 13.04 -5.37
C ALA A 154 8.02 12.21 -4.29
N SER A 155 7.94 10.87 -4.47
CA SER A 155 7.38 9.93 -3.50
C SER A 155 8.16 9.90 -2.18
N SER A 156 9.48 10.15 -2.18
CA SER A 156 10.24 10.30 -0.93
C SER A 156 10.04 11.66 -0.24
N GLY A 157 9.32 12.58 -0.89
CA GLY A 157 9.05 13.94 -0.43
C GLY A 157 10.02 15.01 -0.94
N HIS A 158 11.16 14.63 -1.55
CA HIS A 158 12.15 15.60 -2.05
C HIS A 158 12.87 15.10 -3.31
N VAL A 159 12.57 15.76 -4.44
CA VAL A 159 13.17 15.47 -5.74
C VAL A 159 14.61 15.93 -5.79
N GLY A 160 15.49 15.10 -6.37
CA GLY A 160 16.86 15.47 -6.69
C GLY A 160 17.90 14.79 -5.80
N SER A 161 18.40 15.50 -4.78
CA SER A 161 19.55 15.02 -4.00
C SER A 161 19.22 13.80 -3.15
N VAL A 162 20.01 12.73 -3.29
CA VAL A 162 19.95 11.53 -2.46
C VAL A 162 21.05 11.60 -1.41
N GLU A 163 20.67 11.87 -0.16
CA GLU A 163 21.59 12.08 0.96
C GLU A 163 21.34 11.12 2.13
N TRP A 164 20.46 10.14 1.96
CA TRP A 164 20.06 9.22 3.03
C TRP A 164 21.22 8.42 3.63
N GLN A 165 22.12 7.88 2.80
CA GLN A 165 23.28 7.09 3.24
C GLN A 165 24.60 7.89 3.34
N THR A 166 24.55 9.22 3.27
CA THR A 166 25.77 10.02 3.46
C THR A 166 26.12 10.14 4.96
N SER A 167 27.33 10.59 5.27
CA SER A 167 27.88 10.64 6.64
C SER A 167 27.30 11.77 7.51
N ASN A 168 26.14 12.32 7.13
CA ASN A 168 25.47 13.45 7.79
C ASN A 168 24.47 13.02 8.89
N GLY A 169 24.40 11.73 9.22
CA GLY A 169 23.54 11.19 10.29
C GLY A 169 22.10 10.89 9.88
N ASN A 170 21.77 10.93 8.58
CA ASN A 170 20.40 10.64 8.11
C ASN A 170 19.92 9.21 8.43
N LEU A 171 20.78 8.20 8.32
CA LEU A 171 20.46 6.83 8.73
C LEU A 171 20.06 6.73 10.21
N GLU A 172 20.76 7.46 11.09
CA GLU A 172 20.49 7.46 12.53
C GLU A 172 19.19 8.19 12.85
N ARG A 173 18.90 9.31 12.16
CA ARG A 173 17.61 10.01 12.24
C ARG A 173 16.47 9.11 11.76
N THR A 174 16.66 8.38 10.66
CA THR A 174 15.71 7.38 10.14
C THR A 174 15.39 6.34 11.22
N THR A 175 16.41 5.75 11.85
CA THR A 175 16.24 4.75 12.91
C THR A 175 15.49 5.31 14.14
N LYS A 176 15.74 6.57 14.52
CA LYS A 176 15.01 7.23 15.62
C LYS A 176 13.53 7.44 15.30
N VAL A 177 13.22 7.83 14.06
CA VAL A 177 11.83 7.96 13.60
C VAL A 177 11.14 6.60 13.60
N LEU A 178 11.77 5.55 13.07
CA LEU A 178 11.25 4.18 13.11
C LEU A 178 11.02 3.67 14.54
N THR A 179 11.91 4.02 15.46
CA THR A 179 11.73 3.72 16.90
C THR A 179 10.49 4.40 17.47
N THR A 180 10.23 5.65 17.09
CA THR A 180 9.03 6.40 17.49
C THR A 180 7.76 5.77 16.92
N ILE A 181 7.78 5.39 15.64
CA ILE A 181 6.68 4.66 14.97
C ILE A 181 6.40 3.35 15.71
N ALA A 182 7.44 2.57 16.04
CA ALA A 182 7.29 1.31 16.79
C ALA A 182 6.67 1.52 18.17
N GLN A 183 7.10 2.56 18.90
CA GLN A 183 6.54 2.90 20.21
C GLN A 183 5.07 3.29 20.15
N LYS A 184 4.64 4.05 19.13
CA LYS A 184 3.23 4.44 18.96
C LYS A 184 2.37 3.26 18.49
N TYR A 185 2.82 2.50 17.48
CA TYR A 185 1.94 1.63 16.71
C TYR A 185 2.18 0.14 16.90
N ALA A 186 3.40 -0.29 17.23
CA ALA A 186 3.69 -1.69 17.51
C ALA A 186 3.48 -2.02 19.00
N THR A 187 2.38 -1.58 19.60
CA THR A 187 2.04 -1.82 21.00
C THR A 187 1.26 -3.13 21.16
N LYS A 188 1.21 -3.67 22.39
CA LYS A 188 0.40 -4.86 22.70
C LYS A 188 -1.09 -4.65 22.37
N GLY A 189 -1.62 -3.44 22.57
CA GLY A 189 -3.03 -3.11 22.31
C GLY A 189 -3.40 -3.00 20.83
N LEU A 190 -2.39 -2.86 19.96
CA LEU A 190 -2.53 -2.79 18.51
C LEU A 190 -1.97 -4.03 17.80
N ALA A 191 -1.57 -5.07 18.53
CA ALA A 191 -0.89 -6.24 17.95
C ALA A 191 -1.70 -6.97 16.86
N ASN A 192 -3.03 -6.94 16.96
CA ASN A 192 -3.94 -7.53 15.96
C ASN A 192 -4.36 -6.55 14.86
N THR A 193 -3.89 -5.31 14.89
CA THR A 193 -4.17 -4.28 13.89
C THR A 193 -2.90 -3.91 13.15
N VAL A 194 -1.84 -3.50 13.84
CA VAL A 194 -0.54 -3.17 13.22
C VAL A 194 0.34 -4.41 13.23
N VAL A 195 0.37 -5.09 12.09
CA VAL A 195 1.02 -6.39 11.92
C VAL A 195 2.44 -6.28 11.37
N ALA A 196 2.76 -5.16 10.71
CA ALA A 196 4.12 -4.90 10.26
C ALA A 196 4.49 -3.43 10.28
N ILE A 197 5.80 -3.18 10.41
CA ILE A 197 6.44 -1.90 10.11
C ILE A 197 7.44 -2.12 8.98
N GLU A 198 7.37 -1.33 7.93
CA GLU A 198 8.36 -1.31 6.86
C GLU A 198 9.38 -0.19 7.08
N LEU A 199 10.66 -0.54 7.00
CA LEU A 199 11.76 0.32 7.44
C LEU A 199 11.95 1.54 6.53
N VAL A 200 11.83 1.38 5.21
CA VAL A 200 11.95 2.48 4.24
C VAL A 200 11.46 2.06 2.85
N ASN A 201 10.73 2.93 2.16
CA ASN A 201 10.32 2.73 0.76
C ASN A 201 11.48 2.82 -0.22
N GLU A 202 11.54 1.92 -1.19
CA GLU A 202 12.24 2.12 -2.47
C GLU A 202 13.61 2.83 -2.44
N PRO A 203 14.56 2.51 -1.52
CA PRO A 203 15.87 3.13 -1.60
C PRO A 203 16.52 2.82 -2.94
N THR A 204 17.17 3.81 -3.56
CA THR A 204 17.94 3.57 -4.79
C THR A 204 19.15 2.68 -4.50
N ASN A 205 19.57 1.88 -5.49
CA ASN A 205 20.81 1.10 -5.42
C ASN A 205 21.93 1.74 -6.24
N ASN A 206 22.09 3.06 -6.11
CA ASN A 206 23.13 3.84 -6.77
C ASN A 206 23.79 4.78 -5.76
N PRO A 207 25.13 4.99 -5.83
CA PRO A 207 25.83 5.88 -4.91
C PRO A 207 25.14 7.25 -4.76
N PRO A 208 25.03 7.79 -3.54
CA PRO A 208 25.68 7.32 -2.31
C PRO A 208 25.01 6.11 -1.66
N ASN A 209 23.83 5.69 -2.11
CA ASN A 209 23.16 4.52 -1.60
C ASN A 209 23.79 3.23 -2.15
N THR A 210 24.07 2.26 -1.29
CA THR A 210 24.61 0.97 -1.71
C THR A 210 23.90 -0.15 -0.97
N LEU A 211 23.70 -1.28 -1.64
CA LEU A 211 23.10 -2.47 -1.02
C LEU A 211 23.81 -2.90 0.27
N THR A 212 25.14 -2.81 0.31
CA THR A 212 25.91 -3.17 1.52
C THR A 212 25.55 -2.30 2.71
N ILE A 213 25.47 -0.98 2.53
CA ILE A 213 25.09 -0.06 3.61
C ILE A 213 23.64 -0.29 4.02
N THR A 214 22.73 -0.46 3.06
CA THR A 214 21.31 -0.75 3.33
C THR A 214 21.14 -2.00 4.15
N LYS A 215 21.84 -3.09 3.84
CA LYS A 215 21.78 -4.35 4.60
C LYS A 215 22.27 -4.19 6.04
N ASN A 216 23.43 -3.56 6.21
CA ASN A 216 23.99 -3.30 7.55
C ASN A 216 23.05 -2.42 8.38
N TRP A 217 22.47 -1.39 7.75
CA TRP A 217 21.48 -0.53 8.40
C TRP A 217 20.18 -1.29 8.71
N THR A 218 19.72 -2.17 7.82
CA THR A 218 18.52 -3.00 8.01
C THR A 218 18.62 -3.82 9.30
N GLU A 219 19.77 -4.46 9.56
CA GLU A 219 19.96 -5.21 10.81
C GLU A 219 19.92 -4.30 12.05
N THR A 220 20.55 -3.13 11.97
CA THR A 220 20.57 -2.15 13.06
C THR A 220 19.16 -1.58 13.35
N ALA A 221 18.44 -1.19 12.30
CA ALA A 221 17.11 -0.63 12.39
C ALA A 221 16.09 -1.69 12.82
N TYR A 222 16.22 -2.94 12.36
CA TYR A 222 15.43 -4.07 12.81
C TYR A 222 15.56 -4.26 14.33
N ASP A 223 16.78 -4.29 14.87
CA ASP A 223 17.00 -4.49 16.30
C ASP A 223 16.43 -3.30 17.10
N ALA A 224 16.57 -2.06 16.61
CA ALA A 224 15.98 -0.87 17.24
C ALA A 224 14.43 -0.92 17.28
N VAL A 225 13.80 -1.21 16.15
CA VAL A 225 12.33 -1.35 16.03
C VAL A 225 11.82 -2.48 16.93
N ARG A 226 12.49 -3.64 16.91
CA ARG A 226 12.11 -4.79 17.73
C ARG A 226 12.19 -4.49 19.22
N ASN A 227 13.25 -3.80 19.66
CA ASN A 227 13.44 -3.43 21.07
C ASN A 227 12.39 -2.42 21.53
N ALA A 228 11.95 -1.54 20.64
CA ALA A 228 10.91 -0.56 20.90
C ALA A 228 9.48 -1.15 20.89
N ALA A 229 9.27 -2.26 20.18
CA ALA A 229 7.96 -2.87 19.98
C ALA A 229 7.45 -3.64 21.21
N GLY A 230 6.22 -3.32 21.61
CA GLY A 230 5.42 -4.11 22.55
C GLY A 230 4.74 -5.32 21.90
N ASN A 231 4.47 -5.26 20.59
CA ASN A 231 3.95 -6.36 19.78
C ASN A 231 5.08 -7.35 19.46
N LYS A 232 5.02 -8.54 20.07
CA LYS A 232 6.04 -9.58 19.87
C LYS A 232 5.93 -10.29 18.52
N ASP A 233 4.75 -10.28 17.91
CA ASP A 233 4.46 -10.89 16.62
C ASP A 233 4.62 -9.90 15.45
N LEU A 234 5.04 -8.65 15.72
CA LEU A 234 5.28 -7.64 14.69
C LEU A 234 6.22 -8.21 13.61
N ARG A 235 5.89 -8.02 12.34
CA ARG A 235 6.81 -8.23 11.23
C ARG A 235 7.54 -6.92 10.89
N ILE A 236 8.80 -7.00 10.53
CA ILE A 236 9.61 -5.86 10.10
C ILE A 236 9.97 -6.10 8.63
N ALA A 237 9.48 -5.23 7.77
CA ALA A 237 9.67 -5.31 6.32
C ALA A 237 10.80 -4.39 5.86
N MET A 238 11.46 -4.77 4.77
CA MET A 238 12.46 -3.97 4.09
C MET A 238 12.27 -4.11 2.59
N HIS A 239 12.16 -2.98 1.87
CA HIS A 239 12.16 -2.97 0.42
C HIS A 239 13.45 -3.59 -0.16
N ASP A 240 13.34 -4.31 -1.27
CA ASP A 240 14.43 -5.08 -1.88
C ASP A 240 15.54 -4.24 -2.55
N GLN A 241 15.38 -2.92 -2.52
CA GLN A 241 16.27 -1.92 -3.11
C GLN A 241 16.47 -2.14 -4.62
N TRP A 242 15.41 -2.56 -5.32
CA TRP A 242 15.43 -2.82 -6.77
C TRP A 242 16.42 -3.92 -7.15
N THR A 243 16.58 -4.92 -6.29
CA THR A 243 17.45 -6.07 -6.53
C THR A 243 16.63 -7.35 -6.73
N THR A 244 17.03 -8.45 -6.09
CA THR A 244 16.30 -9.71 -6.18
C THR A 244 16.21 -10.32 -4.79
N PRO A 245 15.24 -11.21 -4.52
CA PRO A 245 15.18 -11.93 -3.26
C PRO A 245 16.48 -12.66 -2.90
N LYS A 246 17.22 -13.15 -3.91
CA LYS A 246 18.53 -13.78 -3.72
C LYS A 246 19.54 -12.85 -3.04
N SER A 247 19.50 -11.57 -3.37
CA SER A 247 20.38 -10.56 -2.79
C SER A 247 20.18 -10.40 -1.29
N TRP A 248 19.05 -10.79 -0.71
CA TRP A 248 18.70 -10.56 0.69
C TRP A 248 18.74 -11.81 1.59
N LEU A 249 19.19 -12.95 1.05
CA LEU A 249 19.24 -14.21 1.81
C LEU A 249 20.17 -14.18 3.01
N ASP A 250 21.24 -13.39 2.97
CA ASP A 250 22.17 -13.20 4.09
C ASP A 250 21.49 -12.50 5.27
N VAL A 251 20.89 -11.33 5.03
CA VAL A 251 20.11 -10.58 6.04
C VAL A 251 18.95 -11.41 6.56
N HIS A 252 18.23 -12.09 5.67
CA HIS A 252 17.14 -13.01 6.04
C HIS A 252 17.61 -14.09 7.02
N LYS A 253 18.72 -14.78 6.73
CA LYS A 253 19.26 -15.83 7.60
C LYS A 253 19.64 -15.30 8.97
N VAL A 254 20.19 -14.09 9.04
CA VAL A 254 20.52 -13.44 10.32
C VAL A 254 19.24 -13.10 11.10
N LEU A 255 18.32 -12.34 10.50
CA LEU A 255 17.17 -11.78 11.22
C LEU A 255 16.10 -12.82 11.55
N ASN A 256 15.77 -13.70 10.60
CA ASN A 256 14.84 -14.80 10.84
C ASN A 256 15.47 -15.97 11.59
N GLY A 257 16.81 -16.07 11.63
CA GLY A 257 17.51 -16.97 12.54
C GLY A 257 17.41 -16.52 14.01
N LYS A 258 17.43 -15.20 14.27
CA LYS A 258 17.19 -14.61 15.59
C LYS A 258 15.72 -14.73 16.02
N ASN A 259 14.80 -14.35 15.13
CA ASN A 259 13.36 -14.31 15.38
C ASN A 259 12.61 -14.88 14.17
N PRO A 260 12.19 -16.15 14.18
CA PRO A 260 11.53 -16.79 13.03
C PRO A 260 10.34 -16.00 12.50
N ASN A 261 10.23 -15.90 11.17
CA ASN A 261 9.14 -15.24 10.43
C ASN A 261 8.92 -13.74 10.73
N SER A 262 9.88 -13.08 11.37
CA SER A 262 9.75 -11.68 11.81
C SER A 262 10.28 -10.67 10.80
N PHE A 263 11.23 -11.05 9.93
CA PHE A 263 11.72 -10.26 8.81
C PHE A 263 11.03 -10.66 7.51
N VAL A 264 10.65 -9.65 6.72
CA VAL A 264 9.95 -9.78 5.45
C VAL A 264 10.66 -8.92 4.42
N LEU A 265 10.81 -9.43 3.20
CA LEU A 265 11.25 -8.61 2.08
C LEU A 265 10.04 -8.04 1.36
N ASP A 266 10.05 -6.73 1.13
CA ASP A 266 9.10 -6.08 0.25
C ASP A 266 9.66 -5.96 -1.17
N VAL A 267 8.83 -6.29 -2.15
CA VAL A 267 9.17 -6.26 -3.57
C VAL A 267 8.08 -5.53 -4.32
N HIS A 268 8.46 -4.48 -5.05
CA HIS A 268 7.55 -3.74 -5.92
C HIS A 268 7.64 -4.26 -7.35
N GLN A 269 6.51 -4.35 -8.05
CA GLN A 269 6.43 -4.91 -9.41
C GLN A 269 5.58 -4.03 -10.31
N TYR A 270 6.25 -3.38 -11.26
CA TYR A 270 5.63 -2.57 -12.30
C TYR A 270 6.21 -2.95 -13.66
N GLN A 271 5.40 -2.80 -14.71
CA GLN A 271 5.80 -3.10 -16.09
C GLN A 271 5.50 -1.91 -17.00
N ILE A 272 5.97 -0.73 -16.62
CA ILE A 272 5.80 0.52 -17.41
C ILE A 272 7.02 1.45 -17.39
N PHE A 273 8.07 1.13 -16.62
CA PHE A 273 9.19 2.05 -16.40
C PHE A 273 10.39 1.80 -17.32
N THR A 274 10.39 0.70 -18.07
CA THR A 274 11.44 0.40 -19.05
C THR A 274 10.90 0.40 -20.48
N ASN A 275 11.79 0.63 -21.45
CA ASN A 275 11.41 0.51 -22.88
C ASN A 275 11.00 -0.91 -23.26
N GLU A 276 11.60 -1.92 -22.61
CA GLU A 276 11.22 -3.32 -22.82
C GLU A 276 9.77 -3.54 -22.40
N ASP A 277 9.40 -3.08 -21.20
CA ASP A 277 8.03 -3.17 -20.71
C ASP A 277 7.04 -2.48 -21.64
N ARG A 278 7.36 -1.24 -22.05
CA ARG A 278 6.51 -0.43 -22.93
C ARG A 278 6.38 -0.96 -24.35
N SER A 279 7.10 -2.03 -24.69
CA SER A 279 7.03 -2.69 -26.00
C SER A 279 6.13 -3.93 -26.00
N LEU A 280 5.67 -4.37 -24.83
CA LEU A 280 4.87 -5.58 -24.67
C LEU A 280 3.41 -5.35 -25.04
N ASP A 281 2.75 -6.40 -25.52
CA ASP A 281 1.30 -6.49 -25.54
C ASP A 281 0.78 -7.13 -24.24
N GLN A 282 -0.54 -7.24 -24.07
CA GLN A 282 -1.09 -7.76 -22.82
C GLN A 282 -0.65 -9.21 -22.51
N PRO A 283 -0.63 -10.16 -23.48
CA PRO A 283 -0.03 -11.47 -23.27
C PRO A 283 1.44 -11.41 -22.83
N GLY A 284 2.26 -10.53 -23.42
CA GLY A 284 3.64 -10.32 -23.02
C GLY A 284 3.78 -9.89 -21.56
N HIS A 285 2.94 -8.93 -21.12
CA HIS A 285 2.91 -8.50 -19.72
C HIS A 285 2.53 -9.63 -18.75
N ILE A 286 1.50 -10.42 -19.11
CA ILE A 286 1.06 -11.58 -18.31
C ILE A 286 2.18 -12.61 -18.22
N GLN A 287 2.84 -12.94 -19.34
CA GLN A 287 3.96 -13.86 -19.34
C GLN A 287 5.10 -13.39 -18.44
N LYS A 288 5.40 -12.08 -18.43
CA LYS A 288 6.42 -11.49 -17.57
C LYS A 288 6.09 -11.64 -16.08
N VAL A 289 4.82 -11.47 -15.68
CA VAL A 289 4.35 -11.77 -14.30
C VAL A 289 4.58 -13.24 -13.96
N CYS A 290 4.19 -14.15 -14.86
CA CYS A 290 4.34 -15.58 -14.66
C CYS A 290 5.80 -15.98 -14.46
N THR A 291 6.70 -15.50 -15.33
CA THR A 291 8.14 -15.75 -15.25
C THR A 291 8.72 -15.21 -13.94
N PHE A 292 8.50 -13.93 -13.64
CA PHE A 292 8.99 -13.31 -12.40
C PHE A 292 8.59 -14.11 -11.15
N ALA A 293 7.31 -14.47 -11.03
CA ALA A 293 6.84 -15.17 -9.84
C ALA A 293 7.36 -16.62 -9.78
N SER A 294 7.42 -17.32 -10.91
CA SER A 294 7.91 -18.70 -10.98
C SER A 294 9.42 -18.82 -10.73
N GLU A 295 10.18 -17.74 -10.95
CA GLU A 295 11.62 -17.69 -10.72
C GLU A 295 11.96 -17.04 -9.37
N GLN A 296 11.61 -15.77 -9.19
CA GLN A 296 12.07 -14.96 -8.06
C GLN A 296 11.28 -15.26 -6.77
N LEU A 297 9.95 -15.26 -6.85
CA LEU A 297 9.11 -15.51 -5.67
C LEU A 297 9.16 -16.98 -5.25
N ALA A 298 9.16 -17.91 -6.21
CA ALA A 298 9.34 -19.33 -5.92
C ALA A 298 10.71 -19.61 -5.28
N PHE A 299 11.78 -18.98 -5.76
CA PHE A 299 13.10 -19.07 -5.16
C PHE A 299 13.11 -18.56 -3.70
N ALA A 300 12.48 -17.41 -3.44
CA ALA A 300 12.40 -16.88 -2.08
C ALA A 300 11.66 -17.85 -1.15
N LYS A 301 10.50 -18.34 -1.60
CA LYS A 301 9.68 -19.32 -0.89
C LYS A 301 10.44 -20.61 -0.60
N SER A 302 11.19 -21.15 -1.56
CA SER A 302 12.00 -22.37 -1.35
C SER A 302 13.16 -22.16 -0.38
N ASN A 303 13.61 -20.92 -0.18
CA ASN A 303 14.66 -20.56 0.77
C ASN A 303 14.10 -20.02 2.11
N GLY A 304 12.79 -20.07 2.32
CA GLY A 304 12.15 -19.64 3.58
C GLY A 304 12.10 -18.12 3.79
N LEU A 305 12.44 -17.31 2.78
CA LEU A 305 12.38 -15.85 2.83
C LEU A 305 10.93 -15.38 2.66
N PRO A 306 10.28 -14.81 3.70
CA PRO A 306 8.94 -14.26 3.55
C PRO A 306 8.97 -13.03 2.65
N ILE A 307 8.08 -12.99 1.65
CA ILE A 307 7.88 -11.85 0.76
C ILE A 307 6.44 -11.37 0.86
N HIS A 308 6.21 -10.06 0.71
CA HIS A 308 4.94 -9.55 0.16
C HIS A 308 5.23 -8.71 -1.10
N ILE A 309 4.23 -8.51 -1.94
CA ILE A 309 4.31 -7.51 -3.01
C ILE A 309 3.70 -6.21 -2.48
N GLY A 310 4.51 -5.28 -2.02
CA GLY A 310 4.07 -4.02 -1.40
C GLY A 310 3.48 -3.03 -2.38
N GLU A 311 3.87 -3.13 -3.65
CA GLU A 311 3.30 -2.31 -4.71
C GLU A 311 3.27 -3.01 -6.07
N PHE A 312 2.14 -2.84 -6.76
CA PHE A 312 1.91 -3.18 -8.17
C PHE A 312 0.63 -2.47 -8.64
N SER A 313 0.39 -2.37 -9.94
CA SER A 313 -0.83 -1.75 -10.49
C SER A 313 -1.41 -2.52 -11.67
N GLY A 314 -2.53 -2.01 -12.22
CA GLY A 314 -3.10 -2.53 -13.47
C GLY A 314 -2.48 -1.92 -14.74
N ASN A 315 -1.45 -1.07 -14.61
CA ASN A 315 -0.95 -0.23 -15.69
C ASN A 315 0.04 -0.99 -16.58
N THR A 316 -0.12 -0.84 -17.90
CA THR A 316 0.67 -1.51 -18.93
C THR A 316 0.92 -0.66 -20.19
N PHE A 317 0.30 0.53 -20.32
CA PHE A 317 0.46 1.40 -21.49
C PHE A 317 0.10 0.75 -22.85
N ILE A 318 -0.81 -0.22 -22.84
CA ILE A 318 -1.24 -0.91 -24.07
C ILE A 318 -2.41 -0.20 -24.76
N CYS A 319 -2.56 -0.46 -26.05
CA CYS A 319 -3.77 -0.18 -26.81
C CYS A 319 -4.54 -1.47 -27.10
N VAL A 320 -5.87 -1.38 -27.08
CA VAL A 320 -6.81 -2.50 -27.24
C VAL A 320 -7.80 -2.17 -28.35
N ASN A 321 -7.86 -3.04 -29.37
CA ASN A 321 -8.82 -2.94 -30.46
C ASN A 321 -10.21 -3.45 -30.02
N PRO A 322 -11.29 -3.11 -30.75
CA PRO A 322 -12.64 -3.60 -30.43
C PRO A 322 -12.79 -5.12 -30.40
N ASP A 323 -11.93 -5.85 -31.11
CA ASP A 323 -11.90 -7.33 -31.13
C ASP A 323 -11.12 -7.94 -29.93
N GLY A 324 -10.56 -7.09 -29.07
CA GLY A 324 -9.79 -7.49 -27.89
C GLY A 324 -8.31 -7.74 -28.16
N THR A 325 -7.82 -7.59 -29.40
CA THR A 325 -6.38 -7.67 -29.68
C THR A 325 -5.64 -6.48 -29.10
N THR A 326 -4.43 -6.73 -28.58
CA THR A 326 -3.63 -5.74 -27.84
C THR A 326 -2.30 -5.47 -28.52
N PHE A 327 -1.79 -4.26 -28.39
CA PHE A 327 -0.47 -3.89 -28.89
C PHE A 327 0.11 -2.71 -28.09
N ALA A 328 1.44 -2.63 -28.01
CA ALA A 328 2.12 -1.38 -27.69
C ALA A 328 2.14 -0.46 -28.92
N ASP A 329 1.88 0.83 -28.72
CA ASP A 329 2.11 1.82 -29.76
C ASP A 329 3.62 2.03 -30.00
N ALA A 330 3.99 2.62 -31.13
CA ALA A 330 5.39 2.74 -31.53
C ALA A 330 6.25 3.56 -30.54
N ALA A 331 5.63 4.48 -29.79
CA ALA A 331 6.30 5.27 -28.77
C ALA A 331 6.28 4.62 -27.38
N GLY A 332 5.54 3.51 -27.20
CA GLY A 332 5.37 2.86 -25.91
C GLY A 332 4.68 3.74 -24.88
N THR A 333 3.75 4.59 -25.32
CA THR A 333 3.05 5.58 -24.50
C THR A 333 1.63 5.17 -24.13
N GLY A 334 1.05 4.20 -24.85
CA GLY A 334 -0.37 3.87 -24.74
C GLY A 334 -1.26 5.03 -25.22
N LYS A 335 -0.86 5.77 -26.26
CA LYS A 335 -1.61 6.95 -26.73
C LYS A 335 -2.02 6.94 -28.20
N ALA A 336 -1.63 5.93 -28.97
CA ALA A 336 -1.86 5.90 -30.40
C ALA A 336 -2.59 4.64 -30.88
N CYS A 337 -3.88 4.80 -31.15
CA CYS A 337 -4.72 3.78 -31.78
C CYS A 337 -4.50 3.70 -33.30
N LYS A 338 -4.70 2.50 -33.85
CA LYS A 338 -4.51 2.21 -35.28
C LYS A 338 -5.83 2.03 -36.04
N VAL A 339 -6.94 1.83 -35.32
CA VAL A 339 -8.26 1.53 -35.87
C VAL A 339 -9.33 2.30 -35.11
N ASP A 340 -10.49 2.49 -35.74
CA ASP A 340 -11.64 3.12 -35.09
C ASP A 340 -12.17 2.25 -33.93
N GLY A 341 -12.61 2.89 -32.86
CA GLY A 341 -13.06 2.23 -31.63
C GLY A 341 -11.95 1.62 -30.76
N CYS A 342 -10.68 1.68 -31.16
CA CYS A 342 -9.57 1.33 -30.27
C CYS A 342 -9.48 2.30 -29.10
N GLN A 343 -9.04 1.78 -27.95
CA GLN A 343 -8.73 2.58 -26.76
C GLN A 343 -7.38 2.16 -26.19
N CYS A 344 -6.69 3.10 -25.56
CA CYS A 344 -5.43 2.81 -24.90
C CYS A 344 -5.50 3.10 -23.41
N GLU A 345 -4.84 2.25 -22.64
CA GLU A 345 -4.58 2.39 -21.23
C GLU A 345 -3.35 3.29 -21.06
N THR A 346 -3.46 4.40 -20.34
CA THR A 346 -2.34 5.34 -20.12
C THR A 346 -2.68 6.33 -19.01
N ASP A 347 -1.66 6.91 -18.41
CA ASP A 347 -1.81 7.95 -17.39
C ASP A 347 -2.43 9.22 -17.98
N GLY A 348 -3.49 9.71 -17.33
CA GLY A 348 -4.25 10.86 -17.81
C GLY A 348 -4.97 10.62 -19.14
N GLY A 349 -5.20 9.35 -19.51
CA GLY A 349 -5.93 8.94 -20.70
C GLY A 349 -7.45 9.05 -20.55
N ILE A 350 -8.17 8.19 -21.27
CA ILE A 350 -9.63 8.07 -21.19
C ILE A 350 -10.03 7.74 -19.75
N LYS A 351 -11.08 8.41 -19.25
CA LYS A 351 -11.61 8.13 -17.91
C LYS A 351 -12.05 6.67 -17.79
N VAL A 352 -11.85 6.06 -16.63
CA VAL A 352 -12.10 4.62 -16.46
C VAL A 352 -13.57 4.26 -16.69
N ASP A 353 -14.50 5.12 -16.29
CA ASP A 353 -15.94 4.95 -16.54
C ASP A 353 -16.27 4.87 -18.06
N GLU A 354 -15.48 5.55 -18.90
CA GLU A 354 -15.57 5.55 -20.36
C GLU A 354 -14.81 4.40 -21.05
N TRP A 355 -14.08 3.54 -20.32
CA TRP A 355 -13.40 2.42 -20.96
C TRP A 355 -14.38 1.43 -21.59
N SER A 356 -13.99 0.90 -22.73
CA SER A 356 -14.65 -0.18 -23.44
C SER A 356 -14.56 -1.47 -22.63
N GLU A 357 -15.46 -2.38 -22.93
CA GLU A 357 -15.43 -3.72 -22.34
C GLU A 357 -14.13 -4.45 -22.70
N ALA A 358 -13.66 -4.34 -23.95
CA ALA A 358 -12.44 -4.95 -24.43
C ALA A 358 -11.21 -4.50 -23.60
N LEU A 359 -11.05 -3.18 -23.40
CA LEU A 359 -9.96 -2.65 -22.58
C LEU A 359 -10.08 -3.13 -21.12
N THR A 360 -11.28 -3.03 -20.54
CA THR A 360 -11.53 -3.46 -19.15
C THR A 360 -11.18 -4.95 -18.95
N GLN A 361 -11.53 -5.81 -19.91
CA GLN A 361 -11.23 -7.24 -19.87
C GLN A 361 -9.71 -7.52 -19.94
N GLN A 362 -8.95 -6.76 -20.74
CA GLN A 362 -7.50 -6.96 -20.83
C GLN A 362 -6.78 -6.56 -19.55
N VAL A 363 -7.12 -5.41 -18.97
CA VAL A 363 -6.61 -4.99 -17.66
C VAL A 363 -7.01 -6.00 -16.58
N ARG A 364 -8.25 -6.54 -16.63
CA ARG A 364 -8.70 -7.59 -15.71
C ARG A 364 -7.84 -8.87 -15.78
N ARG A 365 -7.47 -9.31 -16.99
CA ARG A 365 -6.60 -10.49 -17.18
C ARG A 365 -5.24 -10.28 -16.52
N TYR A 366 -4.66 -9.09 -16.70
CA TYR A 366 -3.36 -8.74 -16.12
C TYR A 366 -3.42 -8.68 -14.60
N VAL A 367 -4.41 -7.98 -14.04
CA VAL A 367 -4.61 -7.92 -12.58
C VAL A 367 -4.80 -9.32 -12.00
N GLU A 368 -5.67 -10.17 -12.57
CA GLU A 368 -5.86 -11.53 -12.06
C GLU A 368 -4.60 -12.40 -12.15
N ALA A 369 -3.76 -12.22 -13.17
CA ALA A 369 -2.47 -12.88 -13.27
C ALA A 369 -1.52 -12.52 -12.13
N GLN A 370 -1.42 -11.22 -11.84
CA GLN A 370 -0.66 -10.71 -10.70
C GLN A 370 -1.19 -11.29 -9.38
N LEU A 371 -2.49 -11.14 -9.10
CA LEU A 371 -3.09 -11.63 -7.85
C LEU A 371 -2.90 -13.14 -7.66
N TYR A 372 -3.11 -13.92 -8.73
CA TYR A 372 -2.95 -15.38 -8.68
C TYR A 372 -1.51 -15.77 -8.33
N MET A 373 -0.53 -15.19 -9.02
CA MET A 373 0.87 -15.55 -8.82
C MET A 373 1.43 -15.05 -7.48
N TYR A 374 1.01 -13.86 -7.04
CA TYR A 374 1.44 -13.30 -5.76
C TYR A 374 0.85 -14.10 -4.59
N GLU A 375 -0.43 -14.51 -4.63
CA GLU A 375 -1.00 -15.38 -3.59
C GLU A 375 -0.41 -16.80 -3.59
N LYS A 376 0.09 -17.27 -4.74
CA LYS A 376 0.73 -18.59 -4.84
C LYS A 376 2.12 -18.62 -4.19
N TYR A 377 2.92 -17.56 -4.37
CA TYR A 377 4.34 -17.57 -4.00
C TYR A 377 4.74 -16.58 -2.90
N ALA A 378 3.99 -15.50 -2.68
CA ALA A 378 4.23 -14.51 -1.64
C ALA A 378 3.20 -14.61 -0.51
N GLY A 379 3.44 -13.87 0.57
CA GLY A 379 2.56 -13.72 1.74
C GLY A 379 1.41 -12.73 1.53
N GLY A 380 1.19 -12.28 0.29
CA GLY A 380 0.18 -11.30 -0.05
C GLY A 380 0.67 -10.23 -1.02
N TRP A 381 -0.19 -9.23 -1.22
CA TRP A 381 -0.02 -8.15 -2.18
C TRP A 381 -0.73 -6.89 -1.69
N PHE A 382 -0.24 -5.72 -2.12
CA PHE A 382 -0.82 -4.41 -1.87
C PHE A 382 -0.90 -3.65 -3.19
N PHE A 383 -2.12 -3.41 -3.67
CA PHE A 383 -2.32 -2.68 -4.92
C PHE A 383 -1.98 -1.20 -4.71
N TRP A 384 -1.13 -0.64 -5.57
CA TRP A 384 -0.89 0.78 -5.67
C TRP A 384 -1.84 1.35 -6.74
N ASN A 385 -2.89 2.09 -6.38
CA ASN A 385 -3.24 2.71 -5.09
C ASN A 385 -4.76 2.64 -4.80
N PHE A 386 -5.25 2.95 -3.59
CA PHE A 386 -6.70 2.92 -3.29
C PHE A 386 -7.52 3.89 -4.18
N LYS A 387 -6.96 5.07 -4.46
CA LYS A 387 -7.44 6.10 -5.37
C LYS A 387 -6.28 6.54 -6.27
N GLY A 388 -6.54 6.69 -7.56
CA GLY A 388 -5.54 7.09 -8.53
C GLY A 388 -6.14 7.15 -9.93
N PRO A 389 -5.45 7.78 -10.89
CA PRO A 389 -5.93 7.86 -12.26
C PRO A 389 -5.87 6.51 -12.97
N GLY A 390 -6.81 6.24 -13.88
CA GLY A 390 -6.72 5.07 -14.76
C GLY A 390 -6.61 3.75 -13.99
N SER A 391 -5.68 2.90 -14.40
CA SER A 391 -5.42 1.61 -13.79
C SER A 391 -4.64 1.67 -12.45
N TRP A 392 -4.35 2.87 -11.93
CA TRP A 392 -3.82 3.07 -10.58
C TRP A 392 -4.92 3.12 -9.51
N GLY A 393 -6.20 3.31 -9.89
CA GLY A 393 -7.28 3.46 -8.92
C GLY A 393 -7.95 2.14 -8.54
N PHE A 394 -7.76 1.66 -7.30
CA PHE A 394 -8.37 0.41 -6.86
C PHE A 394 -9.89 0.48 -6.77
N ILE A 395 -10.43 1.51 -6.12
CA ILE A 395 -11.88 1.65 -5.90
C ILE A 395 -12.61 1.75 -7.26
N GLU A 396 -12.12 2.62 -8.13
CA GLU A 396 -12.67 2.79 -9.49
C GLU A 396 -12.49 1.51 -10.32
N GLY A 397 -11.38 0.80 -10.13
CA GLY A 397 -11.14 -0.48 -10.80
C GLY A 397 -12.08 -1.60 -10.39
N VAL A 398 -12.51 -1.63 -9.13
CA VAL A 398 -13.58 -2.53 -8.67
C VAL A 398 -14.92 -2.14 -9.31
N GLU A 399 -15.26 -0.85 -9.30
CA GLU A 399 -16.52 -0.35 -9.86
C GLU A 399 -16.62 -0.59 -11.37
N LYS A 400 -15.50 -0.43 -12.09
CA LYS A 400 -15.41 -0.72 -13.52
C LYS A 400 -15.35 -2.21 -13.82
N GLY A 401 -14.82 -3.01 -12.91
CA GLY A 401 -14.74 -4.46 -13.01
C GLY A 401 -13.39 -5.02 -13.48
N PHE A 402 -12.34 -4.20 -13.61
CA PHE A 402 -10.99 -4.70 -13.88
C PHE A 402 -10.25 -5.18 -12.62
N ILE A 403 -10.74 -4.84 -11.42
CA ILE A 403 -10.32 -5.46 -10.17
C ILE A 403 -11.41 -6.42 -9.68
N PRO A 404 -11.05 -7.63 -9.22
CA PRO A 404 -12.02 -8.58 -8.67
C PRO A 404 -12.83 -8.06 -7.48
N HIS A 405 -14.13 -8.38 -7.48
CA HIS A 405 -15.02 -8.14 -6.35
C HIS A 405 -15.92 -9.37 -6.09
N PRO A 406 -15.81 -10.03 -4.92
CA PRO A 406 -14.76 -9.80 -3.91
C PRO A 406 -13.37 -10.01 -4.52
N VAL A 407 -12.30 -9.50 -3.89
CA VAL A 407 -10.91 -9.60 -4.40
C VAL A 407 -10.43 -11.04 -4.70
N THR A 408 -11.17 -12.04 -4.23
CA THR A 408 -10.95 -13.47 -4.49
C THR A 408 -11.62 -13.99 -5.75
N ASP A 409 -12.51 -13.22 -6.38
CA ASP A 409 -13.17 -13.58 -7.63
C ASP A 409 -12.15 -13.74 -8.77
N ARG A 410 -12.42 -14.66 -9.70
CA ARG A 410 -11.57 -14.92 -10.86
C ARG A 410 -12.43 -15.23 -12.09
N ARG A 411 -12.26 -14.44 -13.15
CA ARG A 411 -12.83 -14.66 -14.48
C ARG A 411 -11.89 -15.43 -15.40
N TYR A 412 -10.58 -15.34 -15.14
CA TYR A 412 -9.51 -15.95 -15.91
C TYR A 412 -8.64 -16.83 -15.01
N PRO A 413 -9.15 -17.99 -14.57
CA PRO A 413 -8.39 -18.90 -13.72
C PRO A 413 -7.18 -19.48 -14.47
N ASN A 414 -6.09 -19.72 -13.73
CA ASN A 414 -4.81 -20.21 -14.25
C ASN A 414 -4.22 -19.38 -15.42
N PRO A 415 -3.90 -18.10 -15.17
CA PRO A 415 -3.31 -17.22 -16.19
C PRO A 415 -1.86 -17.57 -16.57
N CYS A 416 -1.23 -18.49 -15.83
CA CYS A 416 0.14 -18.95 -16.02
C CYS A 416 0.15 -20.49 -16.17
N PRO A 417 -0.03 -21.04 -17.38
CA PRO A 417 0.01 -22.47 -17.64
C PRO A 417 1.42 -23.07 -17.51
#